data_AF-A0A6B2CQ94-F1
#
_entry.id   AF-A0A6B2CQ94-F1
#
_cell.length_a   1.000
_cell.length_b   1.000
_cell.length_c   1.000
_cell.angle_alpha   90.00
_cell.angle_beta   90.00
_cell.angle_gamma   90.00
#
_symmetry.space_group_name_H-M   'P 1'
#
loop_
_entity.id
_entity.type
_entity.pdbx_description
1 polymer ?
#
loop_
_entity_poly.entity_id
_entity_poly.type
_entity_poly.pdbx_seq_one_letter_code
_entity_poly.pdbx_strand_id
1 'polypeptide(L)'
;RLRKALVEELEDLRLEVLSPPEARKASGIVLFRVPGGLRDNYMAAVRLRSRGVMVSARGAAGVWGIRASVHFPNKEEDVEALGEALRGLRD
;
A
#
# COMPACT_ATOMS: atom_id res chain seq x y z
N ARG A 1 -4.50 12.43 -8.78
CA ARG A 1 -5.00 12.85 -7.46
C ARG A 1 -4.94 11.70 -6.45
N LEU A 2 -5.76 10.64 -6.58
CA LEU A 2 -5.77 9.51 -5.64
C LEU A 2 -4.41 8.81 -5.42
N ARG A 3 -3.65 8.57 -6.49
CA ARG A 3 -2.30 7.97 -6.34
C ARG A 3 -1.39 8.83 -5.48
N LYS A 4 -1.47 10.16 -5.61
CA LYS A 4 -0.67 11.09 -4.83
C LYS A 4 -1.09 11.01 -3.36
N ALA A 5 -2.40 11.08 -3.08
CA ALA A 5 -2.94 10.91 -1.73
C ALA A 5 -2.52 9.56 -1.10
N LEU A 6 -2.52 8.48 -1.87
CA LEU A 6 -2.03 7.17 -1.42
C LEU A 6 -0.54 7.21 -1.03
N VAL A 7 0.31 7.84 -1.84
CA VAL A 7 1.73 7.96 -1.52
C VAL A 7 1.93 8.81 -0.26
N GLU A 8 1.26 9.96 -0.17
CA GLU A 8 1.32 10.86 0.99
C GLU A 8 0.88 10.14 2.28
N GLU A 9 -0.25 9.43 2.27
CA GLU A 9 -0.73 8.66 3.43
C GLU A 9 0.29 7.58 3.87
N LEU A 10 0.92 6.88 2.92
CA LEU A 10 1.93 5.86 3.22
C LEU A 10 3.22 6.47 3.79
N GLU A 11 3.64 7.63 3.27
CA GLU A 11 4.80 8.39 3.75
C GLU A 11 4.55 8.97 5.15
N ASP A 12 3.35 9.48 5.43
CA ASP A 12 2.94 9.95 6.75
C ASP A 12 2.95 8.83 7.79
N LEU A 13 2.58 7.62 7.36
CA LEU A 13 2.74 6.42 8.17
C LEU A 13 4.20 5.96 8.32
N ARG A 14 5.17 6.61 7.68
CA ARG A 14 6.58 6.22 7.63
C ARG A 14 6.80 4.81 7.06
N LEU A 15 6.03 4.45 6.04
CA LEU A 15 6.19 3.20 5.30
C LEU A 15 7.12 3.43 4.11
N GLU A 16 7.89 2.40 3.73
CA GLU A 16 8.80 2.49 2.59
C GLU A 16 8.00 2.36 1.29
N VAL A 17 7.93 3.43 0.50
CA VAL A 17 7.32 3.43 -0.85
C VAL A 17 8.40 3.17 -1.91
N LEU A 18 8.23 2.10 -2.69
CA LEU A 18 9.18 1.69 -3.73
C LEU A 18 8.81 2.19 -5.13
N SER A 19 7.56 2.62 -5.31
CA SER A 19 7.13 3.19 -6.58
C SER A 19 7.69 4.60 -6.75
N PRO A 20 8.17 4.97 -7.95
CA PRO A 20 8.70 6.31 -8.17
C PRO A 20 7.60 7.39 -7.97
N PRO A 21 7.93 8.55 -7.37
CA PRO A 21 6.95 9.56 -6.96
C PRO A 21 6.16 10.13 -8.15
N GLU A 22 6.82 10.54 -9.24
CA GLU A 22 6.17 10.97 -10.46
C GLU A 22 6.75 10.33 -11.72
N ALA A 23 5.93 9.54 -12.42
CA ALA A 23 6.12 9.35 -13.84
C ALA A 23 4.89 9.87 -14.57
N ARG A 24 5.10 10.62 -15.65
CA ARG A 24 4.05 11.03 -16.60
C ARG A 24 3.26 9.83 -17.17
N LYS A 25 3.72 8.60 -16.91
CA LYS A 25 3.14 7.28 -17.24
C LYS A 25 2.97 6.36 -16.01
N ALA A 26 2.95 6.88 -14.78
CA ALA A 26 2.85 6.06 -13.58
C ALA A 26 1.52 5.31 -13.56
N SER A 27 1.57 3.98 -13.43
CA SER A 27 0.39 3.17 -13.16
C SER A 27 -0.26 3.59 -11.83
N GLY A 28 -1.56 3.33 -11.67
CA GLY A 28 -2.27 3.48 -10.39
C GLY A 28 -1.78 2.56 -9.27
N ILE A 29 -0.84 1.66 -9.57
CA ILE A 29 -0.23 0.73 -8.60
C ILE A 29 0.92 1.44 -7.85
N VAL A 30 0.87 1.35 -6.53
CA VAL A 30 1.93 1.72 -5.59
C VAL A 30 2.40 0.48 -4.86
N LEU A 31 3.70 0.21 -4.91
CA LEU A 31 4.37 -0.82 -4.12
C LEU A 31 4.94 -0.16 -2.86
N PHE A 32 4.58 -0.66 -1.70
CA PHE A 32 5.11 -0.22 -0.42
C PHE A 32 5.45 -1.40 0.49
N ARG A 33 6.22 -1.17 1.55
CA ARG A 33 6.53 -2.18 2.58
C ARG A 33 6.09 -1.73 3.96
N VAL A 34 5.61 -2.70 4.72
CA VAL A 34 5.55 -2.60 6.18
C VAL A 34 6.85 -3.14 6.79
N PRO A 35 7.21 -2.73 8.03
CA PRO A 35 8.38 -3.25 8.73
C PRO A 35 8.40 -4.78 8.75
N GLY A 36 9.60 -5.36 8.66
CA GLY A 36 9.81 -6.80 8.57
C GLY A 36 10.15 -7.28 7.16
N GLY A 37 10.11 -8.59 6.97
CA GLY A 37 10.52 -9.26 5.75
C GLY A 37 9.38 -9.55 4.78
N LEU A 38 9.69 -10.40 3.79
CA LEU A 38 8.74 -10.91 2.81
C LEU A 38 7.48 -11.49 3.48
N ARG A 39 7.66 -12.38 4.46
CA ARG A 39 6.56 -13.05 5.16
C ARG A 39 5.64 -12.06 5.87
N ASP A 40 6.21 -11.06 6.55
CA ASP A 40 5.45 -10.06 7.29
C ASP A 40 4.57 -9.22 6.35
N ASN A 41 5.11 -8.86 5.18
CA ASN A 41 4.35 -8.14 4.15
C ASN A 41 3.20 -8.99 3.56
N TYR A 42 3.39 -10.30 3.40
CA TYR A 42 2.31 -11.20 3.02
C TYR A 42 1.23 -11.32 4.10
N MET A 43 1.64 -11.43 5.37
CA MET A 43 0.71 -11.50 6.51
C MET A 43 -0.05 -10.20 6.72
N ALA A 44 0.60 -9.05 6.58
CA ALA A 44 -0.04 -7.74 6.60
C ALA A 44 -1.09 -7.63 5.48
N ALA A 45 -0.77 -8.07 4.26
CA ALA A 45 -1.76 -8.10 3.19
C ALA A 45 -2.95 -9.03 3.52
N VAL A 46 -2.74 -10.18 4.15
CA VAL A 46 -3.85 -11.03 4.64
C VAL A 46 -4.73 -10.28 5.65
N ARG A 47 -4.11 -9.61 6.63
CA ARG A 47 -4.83 -8.85 7.67
C ARG A 47 -5.60 -7.67 7.08
N LEU A 48 -5.02 -6.92 6.16
CA LEU A 48 -5.71 -5.84 5.43
C LEU A 48 -6.95 -6.37 4.69
N ARG A 49 -6.83 -7.50 3.98
CA ARG A 49 -7.97 -8.12 3.31
C ARG A 49 -9.07 -8.55 4.27
N SER A 50 -8.71 -9.06 5.46
CA SER A 50 -9.70 -9.40 6.50
C SER A 50 -10.45 -8.18 7.06
N ARG A 51 -9.91 -6.97 6.86
CA ARG A 51 -10.53 -5.68 7.21
C ARG A 51 -11.24 -5.02 6.02
N GLY A 52 -11.46 -5.75 4.92
CA GLY A 52 -12.10 -5.23 3.72
C GLY A 52 -11.18 -4.44 2.78
N VAL A 53 -9.89 -4.31 3.09
CA VAL A 53 -8.93 -3.57 2.26
C VAL A 53 -8.25 -4.51 1.26
N MET A 54 -8.62 -4.39 -0.01
CA MET A 54 -8.22 -5.34 -1.04
C MET A 54 -6.86 -5.00 -1.65
N VAL A 55 -5.82 -5.67 -1.16
CA VAL A 55 -4.43 -5.52 -1.63
C VAL A 55 -3.76 -6.87 -1.91
N SER A 56 -2.66 -6.84 -2.65
CA SER A 56 -1.86 -8.03 -2.95
C SER A 56 -0.42 -7.86 -2.50
N ALA A 57 0.15 -8.86 -1.82
CA ALA A 57 1.59 -8.92 -1.60
C ALA A 57 2.27 -9.68 -2.73
N ARG A 58 3.47 -9.24 -3.12
CA ARG A 58 4.31 -9.91 -4.11
C ARG A 58 5.77 -9.82 -3.69
N GLY A 59 6.58 -10.79 -4.12
CA GLY A 59 8.02 -10.74 -3.94
C GLY A 59 8.76 -11.65 -4.92
N ALA A 60 9.81 -11.13 -5.55
CA ALA A 60 10.70 -11.84 -6.46
C ALA A 60 12.00 -11.04 -6.63
N ALA A 61 13.10 -11.73 -6.96
CA ALA A 61 14.40 -11.09 -7.28
C ALA A 61 14.88 -10.05 -6.24
N GLY A 62 14.71 -10.33 -4.95
CA GLY A 62 15.13 -9.42 -3.87
C GLY A 62 14.22 -8.19 -3.67
N VAL A 63 13.12 -8.08 -4.40
CA VAL A 63 12.12 -7.00 -4.23
C VAL A 63 10.80 -7.59 -3.76
N TRP A 64 10.25 -7.04 -2.68
CA TRP A 64 8.95 -7.44 -2.15
C TRP A 64 8.17 -6.25 -1.60
N GLY A 65 6.89 -6.48 -1.33
CA GLY A 65 6.01 -5.52 -0.65
C GLY A 65 4.54 -5.80 -0.93
N ILE A 66 3.71 -4.85 -0.50
CA ILE A 66 2.27 -4.80 -0.71
C ILE A 66 2.01 -3.84 -1.88
N ARG A 67 1.20 -4.30 -2.83
CA ARG A 67 0.71 -3.52 -3.95
C ARG A 67 -0.71 -3.05 -3.65
N ALA A 68 -0.87 -1.74 -3.55
CA ALA A 68 -2.17 -1.08 -3.57
C ALA A 68 -2.35 -0.44 -4.95
N SER A 69 -3.51 -0.64 -5.56
CA SER A 69 -3.85 -0.03 -6.85
C SER A 69 -5.07 0.83 -6.66
N VAL A 70 -4.92 2.12 -6.90
CA VAL A 70 -6.06 3.04 -6.98
C VAL A 70 -6.47 3.21 -8.45
N HIS A 71 -7.77 3.13 -8.70
CA HIS A 71 -8.37 3.21 -10.04
C HIS A 71 -9.70 3.97 -10.00
N PHE A 72 -10.35 4.16 -11.15
CA PHE A 72 -11.51 5.07 -11.29
C PHE A 72 -12.66 4.87 -10.28
N PRO A 73 -13.00 3.64 -9.81
CA PRO A 73 -14.00 3.42 -8.79
C PRO A 73 -13.60 3.90 -7.39
N ASN A 74 -12.31 4.06 -7.12
CA ASN A 74 -11.85 4.44 -5.79
C ASN A 74 -12.10 5.91 -5.50
N LYS A 75 -12.18 6.22 -4.21
CA LYS A 75 -12.30 7.57 -3.68
C LYS A 75 -11.23 7.86 -2.62
N GLU A 76 -11.20 9.09 -2.11
CA GLU A 76 -10.23 9.50 -1.08
C GLU A 76 -10.46 8.71 0.22
N GLU A 77 -11.73 8.39 0.53
CA GLU A 77 -12.13 7.58 1.68
C GLU A 77 -11.55 6.15 1.64
N ASP A 78 -11.29 5.59 0.46
CA ASP A 78 -10.64 4.28 0.35
C ASP A 78 -9.15 4.34 0.75
N VAL A 79 -8.51 5.48 0.47
CA VAL A 79 -7.11 5.72 0.88
C VAL A 79 -7.04 5.89 2.39
N GLU A 80 -7.97 6.66 2.97
CA GLU A 80 -8.11 6.82 4.42
C GLU A 80 -8.37 5.47 5.10
N ALA A 81 -9.28 4.65 4.56
CA ALA A 81 -9.56 3.32 5.08
C ALA A 81 -8.34 2.38 5.05
N LEU A 82 -7.51 2.46 4.00
CA LEU A 82 -6.22 1.75 3.97
C LEU A 82 -5.28 2.27 5.07
N GLY A 83 -5.17 3.59 5.24
CA GLY A 83 -4.35 4.22 6.27
C GLY A 83 -4.73 3.77 7.68
N GLU A 84 -6.02 3.84 8.02
CA GLU A 84 -6.57 3.36 9.28
C GLU A 84 -6.32 1.86 9.49
N ALA A 85 -6.56 1.05 8.45
CA ALA A 85 -6.30 -0.38 8.52
C ALA A 85 -4.82 -0.68 8.78
N LEU A 86 -3.89 0.08 8.20
CA LEU A 86 -2.44 -0.02 8.41
C LEU A 86 -2.03 0.43 9.82
N ARG A 87 -2.60 1.52 10.35
CA ARG A 87 -2.36 1.98 11.73
C ARG A 87 -2.69 0.88 12.72
N GLY A 88 -3.87 0.25 12.61
CA GLY A 88 -4.26 -0.84 13.50
C GLY A 88 -3.53 -2.17 13.27
N LEU A 89 -2.51 -2.25 12.40
CA LEU A 89 -1.59 -3.40 12.35
C LEU A 89 -0.34 -3.22 13.21
N ARG A 90 -0.13 -2.00 13.72
CA ARG A 90 1.03 -1.63 14.55
C ARG A 90 0.82 -1.92 16.04
N ASP A 91 -0.40 -2.24 16.42
CA ASP A 91 -0.79 -2.77 17.74
C ASP A 91 -0.57 -4.29 17.81
#